data_AF-A0A7X7A4H9-F1
#
_entry.id   AF-A0A7X7A4H9-F1
#
_cell.length_a   1.000
_cell.length_b   1.000
_cell.length_c   1.000
_cell.angle_alpha   90.00
_cell.angle_beta   90.00
_cell.angle_gamma   90.00
#
_symmetry.space_group_name_H-M   'P 1'
#
loop_
_entity.id
_entity.type
_entity.pdbx_description
1 polymer ?
#
loop_
_entity_poly.entity_id
_entity_poly.type
_entity_poly.pdbx_seq_one_letter_code
_entity_poly.pdbx_strand_id
1 'polypeptide(L)'
;MAFTRADALAYLASEFSDLALETGLSETDTPVGYGGAIDGALLEYGIAFSDLAGGAVAESDVIAFRALLRYFALLRFSHKLVTRVDIFTEHPSPDVRRSQAVRNVMKLLDEAKVECIGWGYLTELTKNDLDGGVFQRVTMQLDGQEPNAEGSL
;
A
#
# COMPACT_ATOMS: atom_id res chain seq x y z
N MET A 1 -7.39 2.94 -21.46
CA MET A 1 -7.59 4.18 -20.66
C MET A 1 -6.67 4.10 -19.45
N ALA A 2 -6.04 5.19 -19.04
CA ALA A 2 -5.18 5.18 -17.85
C ALA A 2 -6.01 5.24 -16.57
N PHE A 3 -5.60 4.53 -15.53
CA PHE A 3 -6.26 4.54 -14.22
C PHE A 3 -5.77 5.74 -13.40
N THR A 4 -6.69 6.60 -13.01
CA THR A 4 -6.38 7.90 -12.42
C THR A 4 -6.52 7.89 -10.90
N ARG A 5 -6.08 8.98 -10.28
CA ARG A 5 -6.29 9.25 -8.85
C ARG A 5 -7.77 9.22 -8.45
N ALA A 6 -8.67 9.69 -9.32
CA ALA A 6 -10.11 9.65 -9.07
C ALA A 6 -10.64 8.20 -9.09
N ASP A 7 -10.12 7.36 -9.99
CA ASP A 7 -10.47 5.94 -10.05
C ASP A 7 -9.95 5.18 -8.82
N ALA A 8 -8.76 5.55 -8.33
CA ALA A 8 -8.19 5.02 -7.08
C ALA A 8 -9.08 5.34 -5.89
N LEU A 9 -9.56 6.59 -5.79
CA LEU A 9 -10.48 7.01 -4.74
C LEU A 9 -11.81 6.24 -4.81
N ALA A 10 -12.41 6.15 -6.00
CA ALA A 10 -13.66 5.44 -6.20
C ALA A 10 -13.54 3.95 -5.85
N TYR A 11 -12.42 3.32 -6.21
CA TYR A 11 -12.11 1.96 -5.83
C TYR A 11 -12.04 1.80 -4.30
N LEU A 12 -11.28 2.65 -3.62
CA LEU A 12 -11.11 2.58 -2.16
C LEU A 12 -12.41 2.84 -1.40
N ALA A 13 -13.20 3.83 -1.81
CA ALA A 13 -14.50 4.12 -1.21
C ALA A 13 -15.47 2.94 -1.39
N SER A 14 -15.48 2.31 -2.56
CA SER A 14 -16.32 1.14 -2.81
C SER A 14 -15.88 -0.08 -1.98
N GLU A 15 -14.58 -0.37 -1.92
CA GLU A 15 -14.04 -1.58 -1.29
C GLU A 15 -14.07 -1.48 0.25
N PHE A 16 -13.89 -0.29 0.81
CA PHE A 16 -13.66 -0.09 2.25
C PHE A 16 -14.68 0.83 2.94
N SER A 17 -15.83 1.12 2.33
CA SER A 17 -16.88 1.98 2.93
C SER A 17 -17.26 1.57 4.36
N ASP A 18 -17.57 0.29 4.59
CA ASP A 18 -17.93 -0.21 5.92
C ASP A 18 -16.80 -0.01 6.95
N LEU A 19 -15.56 -0.25 6.53
CA LEU A 19 -14.39 -0.11 7.39
C LEU A 19 -14.03 1.37 7.65
N ALA A 20 -14.29 2.24 6.68
CA ALA A 20 -14.16 3.69 6.82
C ALA A 20 -15.15 4.25 7.84
N LEU A 21 -16.40 3.78 7.80
CA LEU A 21 -17.42 4.12 8.79
C LEU A 21 -17.01 3.68 10.21
N GLU A 22 -16.56 2.43 10.37
CA GLU A 22 -16.18 1.88 11.67
C GLU A 22 -14.95 2.61 12.28
N THR A 23 -13.98 2.97 11.45
CA THR A 23 -12.74 3.64 11.88
C THR A 23 -12.86 5.16 11.94
N GLY A 24 -13.92 5.74 11.38
CA GLY A 24 -14.08 7.19 11.19
C GLY A 24 -13.06 7.78 10.23
N LEU A 25 -12.56 7.00 9.27
CA LEU A 25 -11.70 7.51 8.19
C LEU A 25 -12.57 8.23 7.16
N SER A 26 -12.13 9.39 6.68
CA SER A 26 -12.83 10.09 5.58
C SER A 26 -12.65 9.35 4.27
N GLU A 27 -13.72 9.12 3.51
CA GLU A 27 -13.66 8.49 2.18
C GLU A 27 -13.25 9.47 1.07
N THR A 28 -12.52 10.53 1.42
CA THR A 28 -12.11 11.59 0.50
C THR A 28 -10.63 11.53 0.23
N ASP A 29 -10.23 12.04 -0.93
CA ASP A 29 -8.83 12.24 -1.29
C ASP A 29 -8.24 13.44 -0.54
N THR A 30 -7.99 13.24 0.75
CA THR A 30 -7.42 14.23 1.66
C THR A 30 -6.37 13.57 2.55
N PRO A 31 -5.50 14.35 3.20
CA PRO A 31 -4.53 13.82 4.16
C PRO A 31 -5.18 13.05 5.32
N VAL A 32 -6.41 13.37 5.70
CA VAL A 32 -7.16 12.67 6.76
C VAL A 32 -7.97 11.47 6.26
N GLY A 33 -8.19 11.38 4.94
CA GLY A 33 -8.90 10.30 4.26
C GLY A 33 -7.95 9.35 3.51
N TYR A 34 -8.26 9.03 2.27
CA TYR A 34 -7.47 8.10 1.44
C TYR A 34 -6.23 8.72 0.79
N GLY A 35 -6.05 10.05 0.83
CA GLY A 35 -5.00 10.73 0.06
C GLY A 35 -3.60 10.17 0.28
N GLY A 36 -3.18 9.99 1.54
CA GLY A 36 -1.89 9.37 1.85
C GLY A 36 -1.76 7.89 1.49
N ALA A 37 -2.88 7.15 1.34
CA ALA A 37 -2.83 5.78 0.84
C ALA A 37 -2.65 5.75 -0.68
N ILE A 38 -3.30 6.66 -1.39
CA ILE A 38 -3.16 6.84 -2.84
C ILE A 38 -1.75 7.35 -3.17
N ASP A 39 -1.23 8.31 -2.40
CA ASP A 39 0.14 8.82 -2.57
C ASP A 39 1.18 7.72 -2.35
N GLY A 40 1.02 6.92 -1.29
CA GLY A 40 1.90 5.78 -1.01
C GLY A 40 1.89 4.76 -2.15
N ALA A 41 0.71 4.40 -2.67
CA ALA A 41 0.59 3.48 -3.78
C ALA A 41 1.22 4.02 -5.07
N LEU A 42 1.02 5.31 -5.38
CA LEU A 42 1.61 5.96 -6.56
C LEU A 42 3.14 6.05 -6.47
N LEU A 43 3.68 6.33 -5.28
CA LEU A 43 5.13 6.35 -5.05
C LEU A 43 5.74 4.97 -5.23
N GLU A 44 5.15 3.92 -4.66
CA GLU A 44 5.64 2.54 -4.85
C GLU A 44 5.46 2.03 -6.28
N TYR A 45 4.44 2.49 -6.99
CA TYR A 45 4.31 2.23 -8.42
C TYR A 45 5.42 2.90 -9.26
N GLY A 46 6.04 3.97 -8.74
CA GLY A 46 7.15 4.67 -9.39
C GLY A 46 6.82 6.07 -9.89
N ILE A 47 5.66 6.63 -9.54
CA ILE A 47 5.34 8.03 -9.85
C ILE A 47 6.17 8.95 -8.96
N ALA A 48 6.81 9.95 -9.56
CA ALA A 48 7.59 10.94 -8.83
C ALA A 48 6.71 11.76 -7.87
N PHE A 49 7.27 12.16 -6.74
CA PHE A 49 6.55 12.95 -5.72
C PHE A 49 5.96 14.26 -6.30
N SER A 50 6.64 14.89 -7.25
CA SER A 50 6.16 16.10 -7.95
C SER A 50 4.91 15.87 -8.78
N ASP A 51 4.67 14.64 -9.22
CA ASP A 51 3.66 14.28 -10.20
C ASP A 51 2.46 13.55 -9.58
N LEU A 52 2.42 13.37 -8.26
CA LEU A 52 1.37 12.63 -7.56
C LEU A 52 -0.05 13.16 -7.79
N ALA A 53 -0.20 14.46 -8.06
CA ALA A 53 -1.49 15.08 -8.34
C ALA A 53 -2.07 14.64 -9.69
N GLY A 54 -1.20 14.37 -10.68
CA GLY A 54 -1.57 13.98 -12.04
C GLY A 54 -1.20 12.56 -12.41
N GLY A 55 -0.66 11.78 -11.48
CA GLY A 55 -0.20 10.43 -11.69
C GLY A 55 -1.29 9.54 -12.27
N ALA A 56 -0.94 8.82 -13.33
CA ALA A 56 -1.81 7.88 -13.99
C ALA A 56 -1.09 6.54 -14.16
N VAL A 57 -1.83 5.45 -13.99
CA VAL A 57 -1.32 4.08 -14.04
C VAL A 57 -1.75 3.45 -15.35
N ALA A 58 -0.84 2.70 -15.99
CA ALA A 58 -1.14 1.97 -17.21
C ALA A 58 -2.23 0.91 -16.96
N GLU A 59 -3.12 0.69 -17.94
CA GLU A 59 -4.24 -0.24 -17.79
C GLU A 59 -3.78 -1.69 -17.50
N SER A 60 -2.62 -2.08 -18.04
CA SER A 60 -1.99 -3.37 -17.79
C SER A 60 -1.63 -3.61 -16.33
N ASP A 61 -1.37 -2.53 -15.58
CA ASP A 61 -0.83 -2.59 -14.23
C ASP A 61 -1.89 -2.33 -13.16
N VAL A 62 -3.14 -2.09 -13.56
CA VAL A 62 -4.25 -1.72 -12.66
C VAL A 62 -4.48 -2.78 -11.59
N ILE A 63 -4.36 -4.06 -11.94
CA ILE A 63 -4.55 -5.15 -10.97
C ILE A 63 -3.49 -5.06 -9.87
N ALA A 64 -2.23 -4.88 -10.26
CA ALA A 64 -1.14 -4.79 -9.30
C ALA A 64 -1.18 -3.48 -8.50
N PHE A 65 -1.59 -2.38 -9.13
CA PHE A 65 -1.81 -1.10 -8.45
C PHE A 65 -2.96 -1.15 -7.44
N ARG A 66 -4.04 -1.89 -7.72
CA ARG A 66 -5.11 -2.12 -6.74
C ARG A 66 -4.62 -2.87 -5.51
N ALA A 67 -3.70 -3.82 -5.66
CA ALA A 67 -3.07 -4.48 -4.51
C ALA A 67 -2.32 -3.47 -3.63
N LEU A 68 -1.55 -2.56 -4.24
CA LEU A 68 -0.87 -1.47 -3.51
C LEU A 68 -1.88 -0.55 -2.79
N LEU A 69 -2.95 -0.15 -3.45
CA LEU A 69 -4.00 0.68 -2.86
C LEU A 69 -4.63 0.00 -1.63
N ARG A 70 -4.94 -1.30 -1.73
CA ARG A 70 -5.47 -2.07 -0.59
C ARG A 70 -4.46 -2.12 0.55
N TYR A 71 -3.20 -2.42 0.27
CA TYR A 71 -2.15 -2.47 1.29
C TYR A 71 -2.03 -1.15 2.05
N PHE A 72 -1.90 -0.03 1.34
CA PHE A 72 -1.74 1.27 1.99
C PHE A 72 -3.03 1.72 2.71
N ALA A 73 -4.21 1.41 2.19
CA ALA A 73 -5.47 1.70 2.89
C ALA A 73 -5.58 0.91 4.20
N LEU A 74 -5.34 -0.40 4.15
CA LEU A 74 -5.34 -1.30 5.32
C LEU A 74 -4.28 -0.91 6.35
N LEU A 75 -3.11 -0.45 5.91
CA LEU A 75 -2.08 0.07 6.81
C LEU A 75 -2.61 1.26 7.63
N ARG A 76 -3.32 2.19 6.99
CA ARG A 76 -3.93 3.33 7.68
C ARG A 76 -5.05 2.92 8.63
N PHE A 77 -5.92 2.00 8.21
CA PHE A 77 -6.94 1.44 9.09
C PHE A 77 -6.33 0.76 10.31
N SER A 78 -5.24 0.02 10.12
CA SER A 78 -4.53 -0.65 11.21
C SER A 78 -3.98 0.35 12.23
N HIS A 79 -3.40 1.47 11.78
CA HIS A 79 -2.90 2.52 12.67
C HIS A 79 -4.05 3.16 13.47
N LYS A 80 -5.19 3.46 12.84
CA LYS A 80 -6.37 4.02 13.52
C LYS A 80 -6.95 3.05 14.55
N LEU A 81 -7.03 1.76 14.23
CA LEU A 81 -7.58 0.75 15.12
C LEU A 81 -6.66 0.43 16.30
N VAL A 82 -5.33 0.41 16.10
CA VAL A 82 -4.36 0.18 17.19
C VAL A 82 -4.36 1.33 18.20
N THR A 83 -4.68 2.56 17.78
CA THR A 83 -4.83 3.69 18.72
C THR A 83 -6.12 3.66 19.54
N ARG A 84 -7.10 2.81 19.19
CA ARG A 84 -8.42 2.71 19.83
C ARG A 84 -8.56 1.50 20.76
N VAL A 85 -7.47 0.89 21.21
CA VAL A 85 -7.53 -0.33 22.04
C VAL A 85 -8.26 -0.05 23.35
N ASP A 86 -9.42 -0.71 23.51
CA ASP A 86 -10.19 -0.77 24.75
C ASP A 86 -9.34 -1.40 25.86
N ILE A 87 -9.06 -0.61 26.91
CA ILE A 87 -8.48 -1.11 28.15
C ILE A 87 -9.65 -1.63 28.99
N PHE A 88 -9.88 -2.94 28.96
CA PHE A 88 -10.77 -3.58 29.94
C PHE A 88 -10.05 -3.60 31.30
N THR A 89 -10.55 -2.81 32.25
CA THR A 89 -9.98 -2.65 33.60
C THR A 89 -10.55 -3.62 34.64
N GLU A 90 -11.26 -4.67 34.24
CA GLU A 90 -11.77 -5.68 35.19
C GLU A 90 -10.72 -6.77 35.48
N HIS A 91 -10.18 -6.74 36.71
CA HIS A 91 -9.23 -7.70 37.28
C HIS A 91 -9.77 -9.16 37.31
N PRO A 92 -8.90 -10.21 37.33
CA PRO A 92 -7.47 -10.16 37.65
C PRO A 92 -6.60 -10.64 36.48
N SER A 93 -6.67 -9.95 35.35
CA SER A 93 -5.56 -9.77 34.40
C SER A 93 -6.10 -8.85 33.31
N PRO A 94 -5.42 -7.74 32.98
CA PRO A 94 -5.74 -6.99 31.77
C PRO A 94 -5.38 -7.89 30.58
N ASP A 95 -6.27 -8.81 30.25
CA ASP A 95 -6.22 -9.60 29.04
C ASP A 95 -6.56 -8.60 27.94
N VAL A 96 -5.53 -7.94 27.39
CA VAL A 96 -5.63 -6.99 26.28
C VAL A 96 -6.09 -7.78 25.07
N ARG A 97 -7.37 -8.15 25.05
CA ARG A 97 -8.03 -8.77 23.92
C ARG A 97 -8.16 -7.70 22.86
N ARG A 98 -7.13 -7.59 22.00
CA ARG A 98 -7.24 -6.84 20.75
C ARG A 98 -8.58 -7.21 20.10
N SER A 99 -9.38 -6.21 19.77
CA SER A 99 -10.71 -6.43 19.21
C SER A 99 -10.62 -7.31 17.96
N GLN A 100 -11.66 -8.11 17.71
CA GLN A 100 -11.71 -8.98 16.54
C GLN A 100 -11.51 -8.19 15.23
N ALA A 101 -11.99 -6.94 15.18
CA ALA A 101 -11.77 -6.02 14.08
C ALA A 101 -10.28 -5.74 13.82
N VAL A 102 -9.48 -5.47 14.86
CA VAL A 102 -8.02 -5.31 14.73
C VAL A 102 -7.38 -6.57 14.15
N ARG A 103 -7.77 -7.75 14.64
CA ARG A 103 -7.23 -9.02 14.11
C ARG A 103 -7.58 -9.24 12.64
N ASN A 104 -8.82 -8.93 12.25
CA ASN A 104 -9.27 -9.08 10.87
C ASN A 104 -8.53 -8.11 9.93
N VAL A 105 -8.37 -6.84 10.32
CA VAL A 105 -7.64 -5.85 9.51
C VAL A 105 -6.17 -6.20 9.39
N MET A 106 -5.53 -6.66 10.46
CA MET A 106 -4.13 -7.12 10.40
C MET A 106 -3.94 -8.34 9.50
N LYS A 107 -4.92 -9.27 9.49
CA LYS A 107 -4.91 -10.40 8.57
C LYS A 107 -5.05 -9.96 7.11
N LEU A 108 -6.01 -9.09 6.82
CA LEU A 108 -6.19 -8.54 5.48
C LEU A 108 -4.97 -7.74 5.01
N LEU A 109 -4.32 -7.01 5.92
CA LEU A 109 -3.08 -6.28 5.63
C LEU A 109 -1.94 -7.24 5.25
N ASP A 110 -1.80 -8.36 5.95
CA ASP A 110 -0.80 -9.38 5.64
C ASP A 110 -1.07 -10.05 4.28
N GLU A 111 -2.32 -10.40 4.01
CA GLU A 111 -2.75 -10.92 2.70
C GLU A 111 -2.44 -9.93 1.56
N ALA A 112 -2.78 -8.64 1.74
CA ALA A 112 -2.49 -7.60 0.76
C ALA A 112 -0.98 -7.37 0.58
N LYS A 113 -0.19 -7.51 1.66
CA LYS A 113 1.27 -7.41 1.59
C LYS A 113 1.85 -8.54 0.76
N VAL A 114 1.43 -9.78 1.01
CA VAL A 114 1.85 -10.96 0.23
C VAL A 114 1.49 -10.81 -1.24
N GLU A 115 0.31 -10.26 -1.53
CA GLU A 115 -0.11 -9.97 -2.91
C GLU A 115 0.83 -8.95 -3.58
N CYS A 116 1.14 -7.84 -2.91
CA CYS A 116 2.06 -6.82 -3.44
C CYS A 116 3.49 -7.37 -3.65
N ILE A 117 3.94 -8.29 -2.79
CA ILE A 117 5.20 -9.02 -2.96
C ILE A 117 5.15 -9.89 -4.22
N GLY A 118 4.06 -10.63 -4.43
CA GLY A 118 3.87 -11.46 -5.63
C GLY A 118 3.91 -10.66 -6.94
N TRP A 119 3.50 -9.39 -6.89
CA TRP A 119 3.61 -8.45 -8.00
C TRP A 119 4.97 -7.75 -8.11
N GLY A 120 5.88 -7.95 -7.14
CA GLY A 120 7.23 -7.40 -7.14
C GLY A 120 7.37 -5.95 -6.65
N TYR A 121 6.32 -5.37 -6.06
CA TYR A 121 6.37 -3.97 -5.57
C TYR A 121 6.90 -3.85 -4.14
N LEU A 122 6.61 -4.83 -3.29
CA LEU A 122 7.13 -4.86 -1.92
C LEU A 122 8.19 -5.93 -1.80
N THR A 123 9.26 -5.64 -1.07
CA THR A 123 10.27 -6.65 -0.73
C THR A 123 9.74 -7.55 0.38
N GLU A 124 9.90 -8.87 0.24
CA GLU A 124 9.81 -9.76 1.41
C GLU A 124 10.81 -9.25 2.44
N LEU A 125 10.32 -8.90 3.64
CA LEU A 125 11.20 -8.86 4.81
C LEU A 125 11.55 -10.32 5.10
N THR A 126 12.60 -10.82 4.45
CA THR A 126 13.13 -12.13 4.77
C THR A 126 13.72 -12.03 6.18
N LYS A 127 13.64 -13.10 6.97
CA LYS A 127 14.26 -13.11 8.33
C LYS A 127 15.75 -12.73 8.31
N ASN A 128 16.42 -12.79 7.16
CA ASN A 128 17.81 -12.35 6.96
C ASN A 128 17.98 -10.82 6.98
N ASP A 129 16.96 -10.03 6.64
CA ASP A 129 17.06 -8.55 6.62
C ASP A 129 17.15 -7.96 8.05
N LEU A 130 16.81 -8.75 9.06
CA LEU A 130 16.87 -8.35 10.47
C LEU A 130 18.23 -8.58 11.12
N ASP A 131 19.14 -9.34 10.49
CA ASP A 131 20.41 -9.79 11.12
C ASP A 131 21.68 -9.19 10.49
N GLY A 132 21.53 -8.15 9.66
CA GLY A 132 22.64 -7.36 9.16
C GLY A 132 22.96 -7.64 7.69
N GLY A 133 22.55 -6.71 6.82
CA GLY A 133 22.89 -6.76 5.41
C GLY A 133 22.49 -5.46 4.74
N VAL A 134 23.45 -4.80 4.12
CA VAL A 134 23.32 -3.53 3.40
C VAL A 134 22.12 -3.57 2.46
N PHE A 135 21.23 -2.57 2.55
CA PHE A 135 20.16 -2.31 1.58
C PHE A 135 20.74 -2.18 0.17
N GLN A 136 20.77 -3.27 -0.59
CA GLN A 136 21.06 -3.21 -2.01
C GLN A 136 19.74 -3.01 -2.73
N ARG A 137 19.42 -1.75 -3.03
CA ARG A 137 18.40 -1.40 -4.03
C ARG A 137 18.74 -2.19 -5.30
N VAL A 138 17.94 -3.20 -5.61
CA VAL A 138 17.98 -3.86 -6.91
C VAL A 138 17.38 -2.85 -7.89
N THR A 139 18.22 -1.99 -8.45
CA THR A 139 17.88 -1.23 -9.64
C THR A 139 17.68 -2.27 -10.74
N MET A 140 16.43 -2.55 -11.13
CA MET A 140 16.16 -3.28 -12.36
C MET A 140 16.81 -2.49 -13.50
N GLN A 141 17.97 -2.95 -13.98
CA GLN A 141 18.52 -2.50 -15.25
C GLN A 141 17.55 -2.97 -16.33
N LEU A 142 16.74 -2.04 -16.83
CA LEU A 142 16.06 -2.16 -18.11
C LEU A 142 17.14 -2.14 -19.20
N ASP A 143 17.79 -3.29 -19.43
CA ASP A 143 18.71 -3.46 -20.55
C ASP A 143 17.89 -3.70 -21.81
N GLY A 144 17.54 -2.59 -22.45
CA GLY A 144 16.75 -2.54 -23.67
C GLY A 144 17.11 -1.29 -24.46
N GLN A 145 18.34 -1.22 -24.97
CA GLN A 145 18.69 -0.33 -26.08
C GLN A 145 19.87 -0.90 -26.87
N GLU A 146 19.56 -1.53 -28.01
CA GLU A 146 20.53 -1.73 -29.09
C GLU A 146 21.01 -0.36 -29.61
N PRO A 147 22.31 -0.17 -29.86
CA PRO A 147 22.76 0.83 -30.80
C PRO A 147 23.13 0.16 -32.12
N ASN A 148 22.24 0.33 -33.09
CA ASN A 148 22.55 0.26 -34.50
C ASN A 148 23.56 1.38 -34.83
N ALA A 149 24.73 1.04 -35.36
CA ALA A 149 25.61 1.98 -36.07
C ALA A 149 26.54 1.20 -37.01
N GLU A 150 26.08 1.02 -38.24
CA GLU A 150 26.95 0.84 -39.41
C GLU A 150 27.85 2.08 -39.61
N GLY A 151 29.09 1.86 -40.06
CA GLY A 151 29.78 2.83 -40.94
C GLY A 151 31.16 3.32 -40.53
N SER A 152 32.17 2.94 -41.34
CA SER A 152 33.34 3.72 -41.78
C SER A 152 34.35 4.19 -40.71
N LEU A 153 35.67 3.96 -40.83
CA LEU A 153 36.61 3.85 -41.95
C LEU A 153 37.84 3.04 -41.49
#